data_AF-A0A563VX51-F1
#
_entry.id   AF-A0A563VX51-F1
#
_cell.length_a   1.000
_cell.length_b   1.000
_cell.length_c   1.000
_cell.angle_alpha   90.00
_cell.angle_beta   90.00
_cell.angle_gamma   90.00
#
_symmetry.space_group_name_H-M   'P 1'
#
loop_
_entity.id
_entity.type
_entity.pdbx_description
1 polymer ?
#
loop_
_entity_poly.entity_id
_entity_poly.type
_entity_poly.pdbx_seq_one_letter_code
_entity_poly.pdbx_strand_id
1 'polypeptide(L)'
;MNQTLMNPKVLQNRLESLGWTQYRLAQEIDKLRGAQKGAGNYTSTVKKVLDNPEKSQSKTLEDLVKAMGGELFIKWKKTEPVVVDYEEVKFSD
;
A
#
# COMPACT_ATOMS: atom_id res chain seq x y z
N MET A 1 0.52 10.91 -20.03
CA MET A 1 0.74 10.21 -18.75
C MET A 1 -0.03 8.90 -18.83
N ASN A 2 0.63 7.75 -18.70
CA ASN A 2 -0.07 6.46 -18.75
C ASN A 2 -0.87 6.27 -17.46
N GLN A 3 -2.20 6.35 -17.55
CA GLN A 3 -3.10 6.05 -16.44
C GLN A 3 -3.05 4.54 -16.17
N THR A 4 -2.45 4.16 -15.05
CA THR A 4 -2.56 2.79 -14.56
C THR A 4 -3.96 2.66 -13.96
N LEU A 5 -4.86 1.97 -14.65
CA LEU A 5 -6.09 1.43 -14.06
C LEU A 5 -5.74 0.73 -12.74
N MET A 6 -6.71 0.58 -11.82
CA MET A 6 -6.51 -0.09 -10.53
C MET A 6 -6.23 -1.59 -10.72
N ASN A 7 -5.04 -1.87 -11.24
CA ASN A 7 -4.52 -3.16 -11.61
C ASN A 7 -3.99 -3.83 -10.33
N PRO A 8 -4.29 -5.12 -10.10
CA PRO A 8 -3.71 -5.90 -9.00
C PRO A 8 -2.21 -5.65 -8.79
N LYS A 9 -1.47 -5.45 -9.87
CA LYS A 9 -0.02 -5.19 -9.85
C LYS A 9 0.36 -3.92 -9.09
N VAL A 10 -0.46 -2.87 -9.05
CA VAL A 10 -0.10 -1.62 -8.36
C VAL A 10 0.01 -1.83 -6.86
N LEU A 11 -0.95 -2.54 -6.26
CA LEU A 11 -0.95 -2.81 -4.82
C LEU A 11 0.09 -3.88 -4.46
N GLN A 12 0.26 -4.89 -5.31
CA GLN A 12 1.29 -5.93 -5.12
C GLN A 12 2.70 -5.35 -5.19
N ASN A 13 3.03 -4.58 -6.22
CA ASN A 13 4.33 -3.91 -6.33
C ASN A 13 4.60 -2.97 -5.14
N ARG A 14 3.56 -2.29 -4.64
CA ARG A 14 3.71 -1.45 -3.45
C ARG A 14 4.02 -2.30 -2.22
N LEU A 15 3.32 -3.40 -2.01
CA LEU A 15 3.55 -4.32 -0.89
C LEU A 15 4.99 -4.87 -0.92
N GLU A 16 5.46 -5.27 -2.11
CA GLU A 16 6.83 -5.72 -2.34
C GLU A 16 7.85 -4.63 -2.05
N SER A 17 7.64 -3.40 -2.52
CA SER A 17 8.55 -2.26 -2.26
C SER A 17 8.70 -1.91 -0.79
N LEU A 18 7.71 -2.27 0.03
CA LEU A 18 7.74 -2.08 1.48
C LEU A 18 8.43 -3.25 2.21
N GLY A 19 8.68 -4.37 1.52
CA GLY A 19 9.15 -5.62 2.14
C GLY A 19 8.12 -6.22 3.09
N TRP A 20 6.82 -6.05 2.81
CA TRP A 20 5.75 -6.47 3.72
C TRP A 20 5.11 -7.78 3.27
N THR A 21 4.70 -8.59 4.25
CA THR A 21 3.81 -9.73 4.01
C THR A 21 2.35 -9.27 4.01
N GLN A 22 1.46 -10.06 3.41
CA GLN A 22 0.01 -9.81 3.50
C GLN A 22 -0.48 -9.78 4.97
N TYR A 23 0.13 -10.60 5.83
CA TYR A 23 -0.16 -10.62 7.26
C TYR A 23 0.25 -9.31 7.95
N ARG A 24 1.42 -8.75 7.62
CA ARG A 24 1.84 -7.45 8.12
C ARG A 24 0.88 -6.34 7.67
N LEU A 25 0.43 -6.37 6.41
CA LEU A 25 -0.59 -5.42 5.95
C LEU A 25 -1.91 -5.57 6.73
N ALA A 26 -2.32 -6.79 7.06
CA ALA A 26 -3.50 -7.04 7.90
C ALA A 26 -3.33 -6.49 9.33
N GLN A 27 -2.13 -6.55 9.91
CA GLN A 27 -1.81 -5.91 11.19
C GLN A 27 -1.94 -4.38 11.10
N GLU A 28 -1.44 -3.76 10.04
CA GLU A 28 -1.56 -2.31 9.85
C GLU A 28 -3.03 -1.87 9.64
N ILE A 29 -3.86 -2.69 9.00
CA ILE A 29 -5.30 -2.43 8.89
C ILE A 29 -6.00 -2.51 10.25
N ASP A 30 -5.68 -3.51 11.08
CA ASP A 30 -6.23 -3.62 12.43
C ASP A 30 -5.87 -2.40 13.29
N LYS A 31 -4.60 -1.95 13.21
CA LYS A 31 -4.13 -0.71 13.86
C LYS A 31 -4.89 0.52 13.37
N LEU A 32 -5.06 0.69 12.06
CA LEU A 32 -5.78 1.83 11.48
C LEU A 32 -7.26 1.86 11.89
N ARG A 33 -7.90 0.70 12.02
CA ARG A 33 -9.30 0.60 12.45
C ARG A 33 -9.48 0.76 13.95
N GLY A 34 -8.40 0.71 14.74
CA GLY A 34 -8.42 0.85 16.20
C GLY A 34 -9.23 -0.24 16.91
N ALA A 35 -9.62 -1.30 16.20
CA ALA A 35 -10.58 -2.29 16.70
C ALA A 35 -9.92 -3.38 17.55
N GLN A 36 -8.58 -3.49 17.49
CA GLN A 36 -7.76 -4.52 18.17
C GLN A 36 -8.33 -5.94 18.01
N LYS A 37 -8.94 -6.21 16.85
CA LYS A 37 -9.55 -7.52 16.56
C LYS A 37 -8.48 -8.55 16.18
N GLY A 38 -7.24 -8.11 15.96
CA GLY A 38 -6.15 -8.93 15.53
C GLY A 38 -6.13 -9.12 14.01
N ALA A 39 -4.93 -9.25 13.46
CA ALA A 39 -4.67 -9.34 12.03
C ALA A 39 -5.41 -10.50 11.34
N GLY A 40 -5.69 -11.60 12.06
CA GLY A 40 -6.41 -12.76 11.54
C GLY A 40 -7.78 -12.41 10.94
N ASN A 41 -8.45 -11.39 11.49
CA ASN A 41 -9.76 -10.93 10.98
C ASN A 41 -9.67 -10.20 9.64
N TYR A 42 -8.48 -9.73 9.25
CA TYR A 42 -8.27 -8.94 8.03
C TYR A 42 -7.47 -9.67 6.95
N THR A 43 -6.84 -10.81 7.25
CA THR A 43 -6.04 -11.59 6.28
C THR A 43 -6.83 -11.95 5.02
N SER A 44 -8.07 -12.45 5.19
CA SER A 44 -8.93 -12.82 4.06
C SER A 44 -9.35 -11.61 3.22
N THR A 45 -9.57 -10.46 3.87
CA THR A 45 -9.91 -9.20 3.20
C THR A 45 -8.72 -8.68 2.40
N VAL A 46 -7.52 -8.67 3.01
CA VAL A 46 -6.28 -8.28 2.35
C VAL A 46 -6.04 -9.13 1.10
N LYS A 47 -6.12 -10.46 1.24
CA LYS A 47 -5.95 -11.37 0.11
C LYS A 47 -6.93 -11.06 -1.03
N LYS A 48 -8.22 -10.94 -0.73
CA LYS A 48 -9.26 -10.65 -1.74
C LYS A 48 -8.99 -9.34 -2.49
N VAL A 49 -8.59 -8.29 -1.78
CA VAL A 49 -8.32 -6.97 -2.39
C VAL A 49 -7.03 -6.98 -3.21
N LEU A 50 -5.98 -7.69 -2.76
CA LEU A 50 -4.73 -7.80 -3.52
C LEU A 50 -4.87 -8.68 -4.77
N ASP A 51 -5.67 -9.75 -4.70
CA ASP A 51 -5.87 -10.68 -5.81
C ASP A 51 -6.86 -10.11 -6.85
N ASN A 52 -7.92 -9.45 -6.39
CA ASN A 52 -9.01 -8.97 -7.25
C ASN A 52 -9.54 -7.59 -6.79
N PRO A 53 -8.75 -6.51 -6.94
CA PRO A 53 -9.14 -5.17 -6.51
C PRO A 53 -10.40 -4.67 -7.22
N GLU A 54 -10.66 -5.11 -8.45
CA GLU A 54 -11.83 -4.76 -9.26
C GLU A 54 -13.15 -5.30 -8.71
N LYS A 55 -13.12 -6.38 -7.92
CA LYS A 55 -14.31 -6.93 -7.25
C LYS A 55 -14.56 -6.31 -5.89
N SER A 56 -13.74 -5.34 -5.49
CA SER A 56 -13.90 -4.65 -4.21
C SER A 56 -14.86 -3.46 -4.32
N GLN A 57 -15.42 -3.03 -3.19
CA GLN A 57 -16.25 -1.82 -3.11
C GLN A 57 -15.57 -0.56 -3.69
N SER A 58 -14.24 -0.57 -3.75
CA SER A 58 -13.43 0.49 -4.34
C SER A 58 -13.74 0.71 -5.84
N LYS A 59 -14.14 -0.34 -6.56
CA LYS A 59 -14.49 -0.23 -7.98
C LYS A 59 -15.78 0.54 -8.19
N THR A 60 -16.80 0.25 -7.38
CA THR A 60 -18.05 1.02 -7.39
C THR A 60 -17.81 2.49 -7.07
N LEU A 61 -16.92 2.80 -6.12
CA LEU A 61 -16.53 4.18 -5.82
C LEU A 61 -15.82 4.85 -7.01
N GLU A 62 -14.88 4.15 -7.65
CA GLU A 62 -14.19 4.64 -8.85
C GLU A 62 -15.20 4.98 -9.97
N ASP A 63 -16.15 4.09 -10.23
CA ASP A 63 -17.14 4.25 -11.29
C ASP A 63 -18.10 5.42 -10.98
N LEU A 64 -18.51 5.59 -9.71
CA LEU A 64 -19.32 6.74 -9.28
C LEU A 64 -18.59 8.07 -9.48
N VAL A 65 -17.33 8.16 -9.04
CA VAL A 65 -16.53 9.38 -9.18
C VAL A 65 -16.31 9.71 -10.66
N LYS A 66 -16.05 8.72 -11.51
CA LYS A 66 -15.93 8.90 -12.96
C LYS A 66 -17.24 9.33 -13.62
N ALA A 67 -18.37 8.75 -13.23
CA ALA A 67 -19.69 9.14 -13.73
C ALA A 67 -20.03 10.60 -13.40
N MET A 68 -19.47 11.14 -12.32
CA MET A 68 -19.59 12.55 -11.92
C MET A 68 -18.54 13.47 -12.56
N GLY A 69 -17.73 12.98 -13.50
CA GLY A 69 -16.67 13.75 -14.16
C GLY A 69 -15.41 13.95 -13.32
N GLY A 70 -15.25 13.19 -12.23
CA GLY A 70 -14.08 13.22 -11.36
C GLY A 70 -13.07 12.12 -11.67
N GLU A 71 -11.94 12.17 -10.97
CA GLU A 71 -10.85 11.20 -11.07
C GLU A 71 -10.37 10.77 -9.67
N LEU A 72 -9.89 9.53 -9.53
CA LEU A 72 -9.46 8.95 -8.27
C LEU A 72 -7.98 8.54 -8.36
N PHE A 73 -7.17 8.98 -7.39
CA PHE A 73 -5.72 8.76 -7.40
C PHE A 73 -5.23 8.23 -6.06
N ILE A 74 -4.27 7.29 -6.12
CA ILE A 74 -3.55 6.82 -4.94
C ILE A 74 -2.19 7.54 -4.87
N LYS A 75 -1.93 8.25 -3.76
CA LYS A 75 -0.64 8.91 -3.50
C LYS A 75 0.10 8.17 -2.39
N TRP A 76 1.30 7.68 -2.72
CA TRP A 76 2.18 7.03 -1.75
C TRP A 76 3.21 8.02 -1.21
N LYS A 77 3.43 8.01 0.10
CA LYS A 77 4.59 8.71 0.68
C LYS A 77 5.88 8.04 0.19
N LYS A 78 6.82 8.84 -0.31
CA LYS A 78 8.18 8.43 -0.65
C LYS A 78 9.11 8.89 0.45
N THR A 79 10.00 8.00 0.88
CA THR A 79 11.09 8.31 1.80
C THR A 79 12.36 8.03 1.02
N GLU A 80 13.22 9.04 0.87
CA GLU A 80 14.51 8.91 0.20
C GLU A 80 15.61 8.94 1.27
N PRO A 81 16.55 7.97 1.27
CA PRO A 81 17.68 8.02 2.18
C PRO A 81 18.58 9.18 1.79
N VAL A 82 18.80 10.10 2.73
CA VAL A 82 19.74 11.21 2.57
C VAL A 82 20.94 10.95 3.46
N VAL A 83 22.15 11.16 2.93
CA VAL A 83 23.36 11.16 3.75
C VAL A 83 23.34 12.46 4.55
N VAL A 84 23.25 12.34 5.86
CA VAL A 84 23.22 13.49 6.78
C VAL A 84 24.60 13.85 7.31
N ASP A 85 25.52 12.88 7.37
CA ASP A 85 26.88 13.07 7.84
C ASP A 85 27.79 11.89 7.42
N TYR A 86 29.09 12.08 7.55
CA TYR A 86 30.11 11.04 7.35
C TYR A 86 30.94 10.87 8.63
N GLU A 87 31.14 9.64 9.06
CA GLU A 87 32.10 9.31 10.12
C GLU A 87 33.43 8.86 9.50
N GLU A 88 34.51 9.61 9.76
CA GLU A 88 35.86 9.20 9.36
C GLU A 88 36.46 8.26 10.41
N VAL A 89 36.68 7.00 10.02
CA VAL A 89 37.42 6.03 10.83
C VAL A 89 38.79 5.82 10.21
N LYS A 90 39.84 6.20 10.95
CA LYS A 90 41.22 5.89 10.56
C LYS A 90 41.57 4.48 11.00
N PHE A 91 42.12 3.69 10.08
CA PHE A 91 42.78 2.45 10.41
C PHE A 91 44.16 2.77 11.03
N SER A 92 44.49 2.13 12.14
CA SER A 92 45.85 2.14 12.72
C SER A 92 46.79 1.31 11.85
N ASP A 93 47.96 1.87 11.53
CA ASP A 93 49.10 1.16 10.91
C ASP A 93 49.62 0.02 11.79
#